data_AF-A0A2A6NZK6-F1
#
_entry.id   AF-A0A2A6NZK6-F1
#
_cell.length_a   1.000
_cell.length_b   1.000
_cell.length_c   1.000
_cell.angle_alpha   90.00
_cell.angle_beta   90.00
_cell.angle_gamma   90.00
#
_symmetry.space_group_name_H-M   'P 1'
#
loop_
_entity.id
_entity.type
_entity.pdbx_description
1 polymer ?
#
loop_
_entity_poly.entity_id
_entity_poly.type
_entity_poly.pdbx_seq_one_letter_code
_entity_poly.pdbx_strand_id
1 'polypeptide(L)'
;MTAPSRTELASTWPPTAAVAKAAGHKQMSPMKAIREKCLDCCCNQPSEIRACETVKCPLWPFRSGTHPYTSARMKNPLQETDFTESEAA
;
A
#
# COMPACT_ATOMS: atom_id res chain seq x y z
N MET A 1 19.99 13.44 -24.31
CA MET A 1 19.89 13.07 -22.88
C MET A 1 19.14 11.75 -22.81
N THR A 2 19.84 10.64 -22.60
CA THR A 2 19.27 9.29 -22.61
C THR A 2 18.48 9.10 -21.31
N ALA A 3 17.22 8.65 -21.41
CA ALA A 3 16.45 8.29 -20.22
C ALA A 3 17.14 7.11 -19.51
N PRO A 4 17.18 7.08 -18.16
CA PRO A 4 17.82 6.01 -17.42
C PRO A 4 17.13 4.66 -17.73
N SER A 5 17.94 3.61 -17.86
CA SER A 5 17.40 2.27 -18.16
C SER A 5 16.61 1.70 -16.97
N ARG A 6 15.68 0.78 -17.23
CA ARG A 6 14.89 0.12 -16.16
C ARG A 6 15.79 -0.52 -15.09
N THR A 7 16.92 -1.07 -15.52
CA THR A 7 17.91 -1.74 -14.67
C THR A 7 18.67 -0.74 -13.80
N GLU A 8 19.03 0.44 -14.34
CA GLU A 8 19.65 1.52 -13.56
C GLU A 8 18.72 2.02 -12.46
N LEU A 9 17.44 2.28 -12.78
CA LEU A 9 16.45 2.72 -11.80
C LEU A 9 16.20 1.68 -10.70
N ALA A 10 16.27 0.38 -11.03
CA ALA A 10 16.11 -0.70 -10.06
C ALA A 10 17.32 -0.85 -9.12
N SER A 11 18.52 -0.42 -9.54
CA SER A 11 19.75 -0.53 -8.73
C SER A 11 19.84 0.52 -7.61
N THR A 12 19.08 1.61 -7.69
CA THR A 12 19.03 2.65 -6.65
C THR A 12 18.13 2.24 -5.48
N TRP A 13 18.74 1.97 -4.31
CA TRP A 13 18.06 1.72 -3.03
C TRP A 13 18.62 2.62 -1.93
N PRO A 14 17.78 3.37 -1.17
CA PRO A 14 16.35 3.56 -1.34
C PRO A 14 16.03 4.47 -2.55
N PRO A 15 14.92 4.23 -3.27
CA PRO A 15 14.55 5.06 -4.40
C PRO A 15 14.18 6.47 -3.92
N THR A 16 14.93 7.47 -4.36
CA THR A 16 14.65 8.87 -4.05
C THR A 16 13.47 9.39 -4.86
N ALA A 17 12.83 10.49 -4.44
CA ALA A 17 11.72 11.10 -5.17
C ALA A 17 12.07 11.47 -6.64
N ALA A 18 13.33 11.82 -6.90
CA ALA A 18 13.83 12.08 -8.25
C ALA A 18 13.81 10.81 -9.14
N VAL A 19 14.22 9.66 -8.58
CA VAL A 19 14.20 8.36 -9.26
C VAL A 19 12.77 7.92 -9.54
N ALA A 20 11.86 8.08 -8.58
CA ALA A 20 10.44 7.78 -8.76
C ALA A 20 9.80 8.64 -9.87
N LYS A 21 10.16 9.93 -9.95
CA LYS A 21 9.71 10.83 -11.03
C LYS A 21 10.27 10.41 -12.39
N ALA A 22 11.54 10.02 -12.45
CA ALA A 22 12.18 9.53 -13.67
C ALA A 22 11.53 8.23 -14.18
N ALA A 23 11.07 7.37 -13.26
CA ALA A 23 10.29 6.17 -13.56
C ALA A 23 8.82 6.45 -13.96
N GLY A 24 8.38 7.72 -13.94
CA GLY A 24 7.02 8.11 -14.31
C GLY A 24 5.98 7.96 -13.19
N HIS A 25 6.39 7.69 -11.95
CA HIS A 25 5.47 7.61 -10.83
C HIS A 25 5.02 9.01 -10.38
N LYS A 26 3.71 9.17 -10.15
CA LYS A 26 3.14 10.39 -9.57
C LYS A 26 3.22 10.33 -8.04
N GLN A 27 3.52 11.47 -7.42
CA GLN A 27 3.42 11.63 -5.96
C GLN A 27 2.00 11.32 -5.49
N MET A 28 1.86 10.32 -4.64
CA MET A 28 0.60 9.89 -4.05
C MET A 28 0.79 9.39 -2.62
N SER A 29 -0.27 9.41 -1.83
CA SER A 29 -0.23 8.83 -0.49
C SER A 29 -0.05 7.31 -0.58
N PRO A 30 0.64 6.68 0.40
CA PRO A 30 0.77 5.23 0.45
C PRO A 30 -0.58 4.50 0.37
N MET A 31 -1.62 5.06 1.00
CA MET A 31 -2.98 4.51 0.95
C MET A 31 -3.56 4.49 -0.47
N LYS A 32 -3.28 5.52 -1.28
CA LYS A 32 -3.72 5.56 -2.67
C LYS A 32 -2.95 4.53 -3.52
N ALA A 33 -1.64 4.40 -3.31
CA ALA A 33 -0.83 3.40 -4.00
C ALA A 33 -1.29 1.97 -3.69
N ILE A 34 -1.60 1.67 -2.43
CA ILE A 34 -2.16 0.37 -2.01
C ILE A 34 -3.50 0.12 -2.70
N ARG A 35 -4.38 1.13 -2.76
CA ARG A 35 -5.68 0.99 -3.41
C ARG A 35 -5.57 0.77 -4.93
N GLU A 36 -4.64 1.44 -5.60
CA GLU A 36 -4.31 1.16 -7.01
C GLU A 36 -3.78 -0.27 -7.19
N LYS A 37 -3.00 -0.79 -6.23
CA LYS A 37 -2.57 -2.19 -6.26
C LYS A 37 -3.72 -3.17 -6.03
N CYS A 38 -4.69 -2.85 -5.18
CA CYS A 38 -5.90 -3.65 -5.03
C CYS A 38 -6.75 -3.64 -6.30
N LEU A 39 -6.83 -2.51 -7.02
CA LEU A 39 -7.48 -2.44 -8.33
C LEU A 39 -6.78 -3.34 -9.36
N ASP A 40 -5.46 -3.28 -9.43
CA ASP A 40 -4.65 -4.17 -10.28
C ASP A 40 -4.89 -5.66 -9.95
N CYS A 41 -4.93 -6.03 -8.67
CA CYS A 41 -5.19 -7.40 -8.22
C CYS A 41 -6.62 -7.89 -8.53
N CYS A 42 -7.61 -7.01 -8.46
CA CYS A 42 -9.03 -7.32 -8.69
C CYS A 42 -9.48 -6.98 -10.12
N CYS A 43 -8.58 -6.98 -11.11
CA CYS A 43 -8.89 -6.71 -12.51
C CYS A 43 -9.65 -5.39 -12.75
N ASN A 44 -9.30 -4.34 -12.00
CA ASN A 44 -9.94 -3.02 -11.98
C ASN A 44 -11.44 -3.02 -11.59
N GLN A 45 -11.92 -4.07 -10.92
CA GLN A 45 -13.29 -4.14 -10.45
C GLN A 45 -13.42 -3.66 -8.99
N PRO A 46 -14.02 -2.49 -8.74
CA PRO A 46 -14.16 -1.95 -7.39
C PRO A 46 -15.12 -2.76 -6.51
N SER A 47 -16.06 -3.50 -7.11
CA SER A 47 -16.94 -4.45 -6.44
C SER A 47 -16.15 -5.58 -5.81
N GLU A 48 -15.24 -6.19 -6.57
CA GLU A 48 -14.40 -7.30 -6.15
C GLU A 48 -13.44 -6.91 -5.01
N ILE A 49 -12.97 -5.65 -4.97
CA ILE A 49 -12.18 -5.16 -3.83
C ILE A 49 -12.99 -5.21 -2.53
N ARG A 50 -14.29 -4.90 -2.59
CA ARG A 50 -15.16 -4.95 -1.41
C ARG A 50 -15.48 -6.38 -1.01
N ALA A 51 -15.67 -7.26 -1.99
CA ALA A 51 -15.92 -8.69 -1.83
C ALA A 51 -14.64 -9.52 -1.65
N CYS A 52 -13.46 -8.90 -1.55
CA CYS A 52 -12.19 -9.62 -1.50
C CYS A 52 -12.09 -10.53 -0.27
N GLU A 53 -12.06 -11.84 -0.52
CA GLU A 53 -11.99 -12.90 0.49
C GLU A 53 -10.56 -13.23 0.93
N THR A 54 -9.55 -12.58 0.34
CA THR A 54 -8.14 -12.85 0.66
C THR A 54 -7.73 -12.17 1.97
N VAL A 55 -8.31 -12.62 3.09
CA VAL A 55 -8.09 -12.04 4.43
C VAL A 55 -6.63 -12.13 4.88
N LYS A 56 -5.89 -13.12 4.39
CA LYS A 56 -4.45 -13.27 4.66
C LYS A 56 -3.57 -12.26 3.93
N CYS A 57 -4.13 -11.44 3.03
CA CYS A 57 -3.36 -10.42 2.33
C CYS A 57 -2.98 -9.29 3.30
N PRO A 58 -1.69 -8.90 3.39
CA PRO A 58 -1.27 -7.81 4.27
C PRO A 58 -1.88 -6.46 3.88
N LEU A 59 -2.34 -6.32 2.64
CA LEU A 59 -3.03 -5.11 2.14
C LEU A 59 -4.55 -5.13 2.42
N TRP A 60 -5.11 -6.25 2.86
CA TRP A 60 -6.55 -6.41 3.10
C TRP A 60 -7.15 -5.37 4.05
N PRO A 61 -6.50 -4.99 5.18
CA PRO A 61 -7.01 -3.95 6.08
C PRO A 61 -7.08 -2.57 5.43
N PHE A 62 -6.23 -2.31 4.44
CA PHE A 62 -6.08 -1.02 3.77
C PHE A 62 -6.87 -0.93 2.45
N ARG A 63 -7.57 -2.00 2.05
CA ARG A 63 -8.29 -2.09 0.76
C ARG A 63 -9.35 -1.00 0.58
N SER A 64 -9.89 -0.47 1.68
CA SER A 64 -10.85 0.64 1.69
C SER A 64 -10.23 2.01 1.39
N GLY A 65 -8.89 2.11 1.35
CA GLY A 65 -8.17 3.39 1.21
C GLY A 65 -8.08 4.18 2.52
N THR A 66 -8.53 3.61 3.65
CA THR A 66 -8.46 4.21 4.98
C THR A 66 -7.56 3.38 5.89
N HIS A 67 -6.69 4.04 6.66
CA HIS A 67 -5.78 3.35 7.56
C HIS A 67 -6.49 2.98 8.87
N PRO A 68 -6.67 1.68 9.19
CA PRO A 68 -7.43 1.24 10.36
C PRO A 68 -6.77 1.63 11.69
N TYR A 69 -5.44 1.74 11.74
CA TYR A 69 -4.72 1.99 13.01
C TYR A 69 -4.40 3.48 13.30
N THR A 70 -4.65 4.38 12.36
CA THR A 70 -4.26 5.81 12.49
C THR A 70 -5.39 6.77 12.16
N SER A 71 -6.53 6.28 11.65
CA SER A 71 -7.69 7.14 11.45
C SER A 71 -8.25 7.56 12.82
N ALA A 72 -7.88 8.77 13.26
CA ALA A 72 -8.41 9.40 14.48
C ALA A 72 -9.96 9.50 14.49
N ARG A 73 -10.62 9.23 13.35
CA ARG A 73 -12.08 9.23 13.16
C ARG A 73 -12.80 7.94 13.57
N MET A 74 -12.09 6.84 13.85
CA MET A 74 -12.71 5.62 14.38
C MET A 74 -12.09 5.28 15.74
N LYS A 75 -12.44 6.03 16.78
CA LYS A 75 -12.48 5.43 18.13
C LYS A 75 -13.73 4.54 18.17
N ASN A 76 -13.66 3.38 17.52
CA ASN A 76 -14.62 2.32 17.78
C ASN A 76 -14.11 1.56 19.03
N PRO A 77 -14.87 1.47 20.13
CA PRO A 77 -14.42 0.84 21.37
C PRO A 77 -14.03 -0.65 21.28
N LEU A 78 -14.12 -1.28 20.11
CA LEU A 78 -13.74 -2.69 19.87
C LEU A 78 -12.30 -2.86 19.36
N GLN A 79 -11.52 -1.79 19.24
CA GLN A 79 -10.11 -1.89 18.87
C GLN A 79 -9.27 -2.12 20.13
N GLU A 80 -9.47 -3.28 20.75
CA GLU A 80 -8.58 -3.79 21.78
C GLU A 80 -7.21 -4.08 21.16
N THR A 81 -6.22 -3.65 21.91
CA THR A 81 -4.80 -3.61 21.63
C THR A 81 -4.23 -5.01 21.61
N ASP A 82 -3.79 -5.51 20.46
CA ASP A 82 -2.88 -6.64 20.40
C ASP A 82 -1.70 -6.33 19.47
N PHE A 83 -0.93 -5.33 19.85
CA PHE A 83 0.52 -5.40 19.67
C PHE A 83 1.08 -6.14 20.89
N THR A 84 0.84 -7.45 20.96
CA THR A 84 1.82 -8.29 21.64
C THR A 84 2.92 -8.53 20.61
N GLU A 85 3.98 -7.75 20.73
CA GLU A 85 5.30 -8.12 20.23
C GLU A 85 5.53 -9.58 20.60
N SER A 86 5.49 -10.48 19.62
CA SER A 86 6.11 -11.80 19.77
C SER A 86 7.61 -11.61 19.56
N GLU A 87 8.23 -11.03 20.57
CA GLU A 87 9.61 -11.30 20.91
C GLU A 87 9.68 -12.79 21.27
N ALA A 88 10.08 -13.66 20.33
CA ALA A 88 10.67 -14.98 20.60
C ALA A 88 11.01 -15.74 19.30
N ALA A 89 12.28 -15.65 18.89
CA ALA A 89 13.19 -16.76 18.53
C ALA A 89 14.25 -16.31 17.51
#